data_AF-A0A7C6QVG3-F1
#
_entry.id   AF-A0A7C6QVG3-F1
#
_cell.length_a   1.000
_cell.length_b   1.000
_cell.length_c   1.000
_cell.angle_alpha   90.00
_cell.angle_beta   90.00
_cell.angle_gamma   90.00
#
_symmetry.space_group_name_H-M   'P 1'
#
loop_
_entity.id
_entity.type
_entity.pdbx_description
1 polymer ?
#
loop_
_entity_poly.entity_id
_entity_poly.type
_entity_poly.pdbx_seq_one_letter_code
_entity_poly.pdbx_strand_id
1 'polypeptide(L)'
;MSIMTPQENVTYKQYWLTDYSAWDGVQDFWEDFSSDRLLEPFSFSDGIDIEAKHIGVRGKQKYCSLGIPATLNPGEEKEFTFILTWYFPNRIKSWFGDDSKYNHETPIVRNYYSKLFKDAWDVGKYVIKNYSRLENETRKFHNALFSSTLPHYVIDAVASNITVLRSNTCIWLEDGTMIAWEGCHDKTGSCFGTCTHVWNYAQTVAYLFSFS
;
A
#
# COMPACT_ATOMS: atom_id res chain seq x y z
N MET A 1 -5.06 -4.71 5.27
CA MET A 1 -4.88 -3.33 4.77
C MET A 1 -5.63 -2.39 5.69
N SER A 2 -5.34 -1.10 5.65
CA SER A 2 -6.05 -0.06 6.41
C SER A 2 -6.02 1.26 5.64
N ILE A 3 -7.12 2.01 5.69
CA ILE A 3 -7.19 3.41 5.26
C ILE A 3 -7.40 4.27 6.50
N MET A 4 -6.65 5.36 6.63
CA MET A 4 -6.61 6.22 7.82
C MET A 4 -6.45 7.68 7.42
N THR A 5 -6.74 8.58 8.36
CA THR A 5 -6.52 10.02 8.21
C THR A 5 -6.19 10.62 9.58
N PRO A 6 -5.28 11.62 9.68
CA PRO A 6 -5.06 12.38 10.90
C PRO A 6 -6.15 13.43 11.17
N GLN A 7 -7.01 13.74 10.21
CA GLN A 7 -8.09 14.70 10.36
C GLN A 7 -9.17 14.18 11.34
N GLU A 8 -9.71 15.07 12.18
CA GLU A 8 -10.73 14.71 13.19
C GLU A 8 -12.15 14.63 12.59
N ASN A 9 -12.49 15.56 11.70
CA ASN A 9 -13.81 15.60 11.06
C ASN A 9 -13.86 14.60 9.91
N VAL A 10 -14.41 13.41 10.16
CA VAL A 10 -14.45 12.32 9.20
C VAL A 10 -15.84 11.73 9.08
N THR A 11 -16.10 11.18 7.91
CA THR A 11 -17.29 10.37 7.61
C THR A 11 -16.82 9.08 6.96
N TYR A 12 -17.47 7.95 7.20
CA TYR A 12 -16.95 6.68 6.69
C TYR A 12 -18.08 5.66 6.55
N LYS A 13 -17.91 4.75 5.59
CA LYS A 13 -18.71 3.53 5.48
C LYS A 13 -17.80 2.34 5.72
N GLN A 14 -18.01 1.64 6.84
CA GLN A 14 -17.08 0.59 7.28
C GLN A 14 -17.11 -0.63 6.35
N TYR A 15 -18.30 -0.95 5.84
CA TYR A 15 -18.51 -2.03 4.89
C TYR A 15 -19.54 -1.60 3.86
N TRP A 16 -19.20 -1.75 2.58
CA TRP A 16 -20.20 -1.65 1.51
C TRP A 16 -21.09 -2.89 1.54
N LEU A 17 -22.34 -2.75 1.12
CA LEU A 17 -23.21 -3.90 0.91
C LEU A 17 -22.59 -4.84 -0.12
N THR A 18 -22.44 -6.10 0.28
CA THR A 18 -22.09 -7.20 -0.61
C THR A 18 -23.16 -8.25 -0.39
N ASP A 19 -23.96 -8.54 -1.43
CA ASP A 19 -24.95 -9.63 -1.51
C ASP A 19 -26.45 -9.23 -1.45
N TYR A 20 -26.89 -8.32 -2.32
CA TYR A 20 -28.29 -8.27 -2.77
C TYR A 20 -28.34 -8.37 -4.30
N SER A 21 -29.09 -9.34 -4.82
CA SER A 21 -29.22 -9.59 -6.27
C SER A 21 -29.89 -8.45 -7.05
N ALA A 22 -30.46 -7.46 -6.37
CA ALA A 22 -31.10 -6.28 -6.95
C ALA A 22 -30.46 -4.94 -6.51
N TRP A 23 -29.52 -4.96 -5.55
CA TRP A 23 -28.89 -3.76 -4.99
C TRP A 23 -27.40 -4.03 -4.77
N ASP A 24 -26.54 -3.36 -5.54
CA ASP A 24 -25.09 -3.48 -5.37
C ASP A 24 -24.56 -2.43 -4.38
N GLY A 25 -23.43 -2.73 -3.73
CA GLY A 25 -22.83 -1.82 -2.76
C GLY A 25 -22.33 -0.49 -3.36
N VAL A 26 -22.20 -0.40 -4.68
CA VAL A 26 -21.84 0.84 -5.37
C VAL A 26 -23.03 1.80 -5.34
N GLN A 27 -24.22 1.30 -5.64
CA GLN A 27 -25.46 2.07 -5.58
C GLN A 27 -25.74 2.54 -4.16
N ASP A 28 -25.63 1.66 -3.17
CA ASP A 28 -25.80 2.01 -1.74
C ASP A 28 -24.84 3.11 -1.30
N PHE A 29 -23.55 2.95 -1.62
CA PHE A 29 -22.55 4.01 -1.37
C PHE A 29 -22.92 5.32 -2.06
N TRP A 30 -23.37 5.26 -3.32
CA TRP A 30 -23.66 6.46 -4.11
C TRP A 30 -24.92 7.17 -3.65
N GLU A 31 -25.97 6.45 -3.27
CA GLU A 31 -27.21 7.03 -2.75
C GLU A 31 -26.97 7.71 -1.40
N ASP A 32 -26.27 7.04 -0.48
CA ASP A 32 -25.80 7.61 0.79
C ASP A 32 -25.02 8.91 0.53
N PHE A 33 -23.93 8.81 -0.25
CA PHE A 33 -23.05 9.95 -0.51
C PHE A 33 -23.71 11.09 -1.29
N SER A 34 -24.56 10.79 -2.26
CA SER A 34 -25.18 11.84 -3.10
C SER A 34 -26.31 12.58 -2.38
N SER A 35 -26.86 12.01 -1.31
CA SER A 35 -27.96 12.61 -0.54
C SER A 35 -27.52 13.87 0.22
N ASP A 36 -26.38 13.81 0.93
CA ASP A 36 -25.91 14.88 1.80
C ASP A 36 -24.38 15.10 1.76
N ARG A 37 -23.64 14.32 0.95
CA ARG A 37 -22.17 14.34 0.80
C ARG A 37 -21.44 13.76 2.01
N LEU A 38 -22.14 13.07 2.89
CA LEU A 38 -21.60 12.30 4.00
C LEU A 38 -21.75 10.81 3.72
N LEU A 39 -21.20 9.99 4.61
CA LEU A 39 -21.23 8.54 4.55
C LEU A 39 -21.67 8.01 5.90
N GLU A 40 -22.74 7.26 5.91
CA GLU A 40 -23.19 6.55 7.09
C GLU A 40 -22.32 5.30 7.34
N PRO A 41 -21.90 5.05 8.60
CA PRO A 41 -21.09 3.88 8.94
C PRO A 41 -21.68 2.53 8.52
N PHE A 42 -23.02 2.47 8.49
CA PHE A 42 -23.82 1.29 8.18
C PHE A 42 -24.90 1.64 7.15
N SER A 43 -25.31 0.65 6.36
CA SER A 43 -26.41 0.78 5.42
C SER A 43 -27.73 0.38 6.11
N PHE A 44 -28.81 1.10 5.83
CA PHE A 44 -30.14 0.84 6.37
C PHE A 44 -31.10 0.51 5.22
N SER A 45 -31.93 -0.53 5.36
CA SER A 45 -33.03 -0.81 4.43
C SER A 45 -34.36 -0.73 5.17
N ASP A 46 -35.33 -0.03 4.59
CA ASP A 46 -36.69 0.10 5.14
C ASP A 46 -37.30 -1.28 5.46
N GLY A 47 -37.39 -1.60 6.75
CA GLY A 47 -38.11 -2.77 7.26
C GLY A 47 -37.25 -3.89 7.87
N ILE A 48 -35.93 -3.82 7.79
CA ILE A 48 -35.03 -4.70 8.55
C ILE A 48 -33.92 -3.82 9.12
N ASP A 49 -33.90 -3.67 10.45
CA ASP A 49 -32.70 -3.23 11.16
C ASP A 49 -31.63 -4.28 10.87
N ILE A 50 -30.87 -4.06 9.81
CA ILE A 50 -29.66 -4.81 9.54
C ILE A 50 -28.63 -4.24 10.52
N GLU A 51 -28.75 -4.62 11.80
CA GLU A 51 -27.58 -4.62 12.65
C GLU A 51 -26.58 -5.51 11.90
N ALA A 52 -25.58 -4.88 11.29
CA ALA A 52 -24.55 -5.47 10.44
C ALA A 52 -23.63 -6.45 11.20
N LYS A 53 -24.14 -7.09 12.26
CA LYS A 53 -23.44 -8.12 13.01
C LYS A 53 -23.46 -9.46 12.27
N HIS A 54 -24.47 -9.79 11.45
CA HIS A 54 -24.59 -11.16 10.93
C HIS A 54 -25.21 -11.36 9.54
N ILE A 55 -25.35 -10.34 8.67
CA ILE A 55 -25.72 -10.65 7.27
C ILE A 55 -24.49 -11.23 6.58
N GLY A 56 -24.62 -12.51 6.22
CA GLY A 56 -23.56 -13.34 5.68
C GLY A 56 -22.92 -12.68 4.49
N VAL A 57 -21.71 -12.16 4.70
CA VAL A 57 -20.82 -11.66 3.65
C VAL A 57 -20.48 -12.82 2.72
N ARG A 58 -21.35 -13.12 1.74
CA ARG A 58 -21.03 -14.03 0.63
C ARG A 58 -20.30 -13.24 -0.45
N GLY A 59 -19.12 -12.77 -0.09
CA GLY A 59 -18.18 -12.11 -0.98
C GLY A 59 -16.78 -12.22 -0.38
N LYS A 60 -15.79 -12.69 -1.15
CA LYS A 60 -14.39 -12.71 -0.69
C LYS A 60 -13.81 -11.30 -0.53
N GLN A 61 -14.42 -10.32 -1.20
CA GLN A 61 -13.97 -8.93 -1.24
C GLN A 61 -14.79 -8.08 -0.27
N LYS A 62 -14.10 -7.26 0.50
CA LYS A 62 -14.70 -6.28 1.41
C LYS A 62 -14.22 -4.89 1.00
N TYR A 63 -15.16 -3.95 0.91
CA TYR A 63 -14.90 -2.57 0.54
C TYR A 63 -15.30 -1.64 1.69
N CYS A 64 -14.61 -0.51 1.79
CA CYS A 64 -14.87 0.53 2.79
C CYS A 64 -14.60 1.89 2.16
N SER A 65 -15.23 2.94 2.70
CA SER A 65 -15.02 4.33 2.28
C SER A 65 -14.67 5.20 3.47
N LEU A 66 -13.82 6.20 3.25
CA LEU A 66 -13.45 7.24 4.21
C LEU A 66 -13.52 8.59 3.50
N GLY A 67 -14.21 9.55 4.09
CA GLY A 67 -14.36 10.92 3.63
C GLY A 67 -13.99 11.92 4.72
N ILE A 68 -13.60 13.13 4.30
CA ILE A 68 -13.26 14.24 5.19
C ILE A 68 -14.10 15.44 4.75
N PRO A 69 -15.27 15.67 5.36
CA PRO A 69 -16.13 16.76 4.95
C PRO A 69 -15.53 18.12 5.33
N ALA A 70 -15.64 19.09 4.42
CA ALA A 70 -15.21 20.45 4.63
C ALA A 70 -15.98 21.42 3.74
N THR A 71 -16.18 22.63 4.26
CA THR A 71 -16.68 23.78 3.51
C THR A 71 -15.53 24.76 3.32
N LEU A 72 -15.36 25.27 2.11
CA LEU A 72 -14.32 26.23 1.75
C LEU A 72 -14.97 27.56 1.33
N ASN A 73 -14.45 28.66 1.84
CA ASN A 73 -14.80 30.00 1.37
C ASN A 73 -14.12 30.31 0.02
N PRO A 74 -14.58 31.33 -0.72
CA PRO A 74 -13.88 31.77 -1.93
C PRO A 74 -12.40 32.10 -1.66
N GLY A 75 -11.51 31.40 -2.34
CA GLY A 75 -10.06 31.56 -2.17
C GLY A 75 -9.45 30.80 -0.98
N GLU A 76 -10.23 30.04 -0.22
CA GLU A 76 -9.72 29.17 0.85
C GLU A 76 -9.11 27.89 0.26
N GLU A 77 -7.94 27.51 0.78
CA GLU A 77 -7.26 26.25 0.47
C GLU A 77 -7.21 25.35 1.70
N LYS A 78 -7.38 24.03 1.50
CA LYS A 78 -7.31 23.05 2.59
C LYS A 78 -6.66 21.75 2.13
N GLU A 79 -5.85 21.18 3.02
CA GLU A 79 -5.17 19.91 2.80
C GLU A 79 -5.95 18.73 3.42
N PHE A 80 -6.11 17.66 2.64
CA PHE A 80 -6.77 16.43 3.04
C PHE A 80 -5.79 15.27 2.93
N THR A 81 -5.56 14.57 4.03
CA THR A 81 -4.52 13.56 4.13
C THR A 81 -5.16 12.18 4.31
N PHE A 82 -4.96 11.32 3.33
CA PHE A 82 -5.37 9.92 3.37
C PHE A 82 -4.14 9.03 3.38
N ILE A 83 -4.14 8.02 4.24
CA ILE A 83 -3.03 7.09 4.44
C ILE A 83 -3.55 5.69 4.18
N LEU A 84 -3.02 5.04 3.15
CA LEU A 84 -3.31 3.65 2.82
C LEU A 84 -2.11 2.78 3.23
N THR A 85 -2.34 1.77 4.06
CA THR A 85 -1.30 0.83 4.50
C THR A 85 -1.70 -0.62 4.29
N TRP A 86 -0.69 -1.47 4.15
CA TRP A 86 -0.84 -2.90 4.04
C TRP A 86 0.18 -3.63 4.89
N TYR A 87 -0.13 -4.88 5.21
CA TYR A 87 0.72 -5.76 5.99
C TYR A 87 0.49 -7.19 5.54
N PHE A 88 1.40 -7.67 4.69
CA PHE A 88 1.42 -9.04 4.19
C PHE A 88 2.73 -9.69 4.65
N PRO A 89 2.80 -10.20 5.89
CA PRO A 89 4.08 -10.68 6.44
C PRO A 89 4.53 -11.94 5.67
N ASN A 90 3.54 -12.75 5.30
CA ASN A 90 3.53 -13.96 4.50
C ASN A 90 4.14 -13.84 3.09
N ARG A 91 5.24 -14.54 2.74
CA ARG A 91 5.60 -14.77 1.33
C ARG A 91 5.99 -16.23 1.10
N ILE A 92 5.72 -16.72 -0.10
CA ILE A 92 6.21 -18.01 -0.57
C ILE A 92 7.67 -17.85 -1.00
N LYS A 93 8.52 -18.81 -0.64
CA LYS A 93 9.92 -18.85 -1.04
C LYS A 93 10.06 -19.26 -2.52
N SER A 94 9.83 -18.32 -3.44
CA SER A 94 9.66 -18.62 -4.87
C SER A 94 10.92 -18.52 -5.72
N TRP A 95 12.11 -18.28 -5.15
CA TRP A 95 13.34 -17.91 -5.88
C TRP A 95 14.30 -19.05 -6.22
N PHE A 96 13.73 -20.23 -6.38
CA PHE A 96 14.40 -21.39 -6.94
C PHE A 96 13.86 -21.53 -8.36
N GLY A 97 14.68 -21.18 -9.34
CA GLY A 97 14.33 -21.01 -10.75
C GLY A 97 13.97 -22.30 -11.48
N ASP A 98 12.87 -22.91 -11.06
CA ASP A 98 12.19 -23.92 -11.85
C ASP A 98 10.68 -23.66 -11.76
N ASP A 99 10.02 -23.63 -12.92
CA ASP A 99 8.56 -23.54 -13.06
C ASP A 99 7.83 -24.79 -12.49
N SER A 100 8.56 -25.67 -11.81
CA SER A 100 8.07 -26.91 -11.21
C SER A 100 7.30 -26.62 -9.91
N LYS A 101 6.07 -26.15 -10.11
CA LYS A 101 4.90 -26.28 -9.22
C LYS A 101 5.10 -25.67 -7.84
N TYR A 102 4.44 -24.53 -7.62
CA TYR A 102 3.94 -24.13 -6.30
C TYR A 102 3.18 -25.30 -5.67
N ASN A 103 3.89 -26.19 -4.97
CA ASN A 103 3.30 -27.22 -4.15
C ASN A 103 2.96 -26.61 -2.79
N HIS A 104 2.02 -27.22 -2.07
CA HIS A 104 1.62 -26.76 -0.73
C HIS A 104 2.76 -26.91 0.31
N GLU A 105 3.94 -27.38 -0.11
CA GLU A 105 5.12 -27.65 0.72
C GLU A 105 6.20 -26.56 0.57
N THR A 106 6.02 -25.57 -0.31
CA THR A 106 7.01 -24.50 -0.48
C THR A 106 7.12 -23.68 0.80
N PRO A 107 8.31 -23.51 1.39
CA PRO A 107 8.48 -22.80 2.65
C PRO A 107 7.94 -21.37 2.61
N ILE A 108 7.34 -20.95 3.71
CA ILE A 108 6.91 -19.57 3.92
C ILE A 108 8.04 -18.79 4.59
N VAL A 109 8.39 -17.65 4.01
CA VAL A 109 9.31 -16.65 4.56
C VAL A 109 8.56 -15.38 4.93
N ARG A 110 9.20 -14.51 5.71
CA ARG A 110 8.58 -13.27 6.21
C ARG A 110 9.27 -12.00 5.70
N ASN A 111 8.50 -10.92 5.61
CA ASN A 111 8.97 -9.60 5.14
C ASN A 111 9.72 -8.91 6.28
N TYR A 112 10.80 -8.18 6.01
CA TYR A 112 11.56 -7.51 7.08
C TYR A 112 10.68 -6.62 7.96
N TYR A 113 9.73 -5.88 7.36
CA TYR A 113 8.81 -5.02 8.09
C TYR A 113 7.94 -5.77 9.11
N SER A 114 7.84 -7.11 9.05
CA SER A 114 7.11 -7.89 10.06
C SER A 114 7.80 -7.95 11.42
N LYS A 115 9.09 -7.57 11.50
CA LYS A 115 9.78 -7.31 12.78
C LYS A 115 9.43 -5.95 13.37
N LEU A 116 9.05 -5.00 12.53
CA LEU A 116 8.83 -3.61 12.91
C LEU A 116 7.37 -3.34 13.29
N PHE A 117 6.44 -4.04 12.64
CA PHE A 117 5.01 -3.82 12.78
C PHE A 117 4.25 -5.13 12.95
N LYS A 118 3.13 -5.07 13.66
CA LYS A 118 2.26 -6.23 13.90
C LYS A 118 1.13 -6.39 12.89
N ASP A 119 0.66 -5.29 12.29
CA ASP A 119 -0.46 -5.25 11.35
C ASP A 119 -0.46 -3.93 10.55
N ALA A 120 -1.40 -3.79 9.60
CA ALA A 120 -1.50 -2.59 8.76
C ALA A 120 -1.89 -1.34 9.55
N TRP A 121 -2.67 -1.47 10.61
CA TRP A 121 -3.07 -0.35 11.47
C TRP A 121 -1.88 0.19 12.24
N ASP A 122 -0.99 -0.68 12.70
CA ASP A 122 0.24 -0.31 13.39
C ASP A 122 1.21 0.45 12.50
N VAL A 123 1.35 0.04 11.23
CA VAL A 123 2.06 0.80 10.19
C VAL A 123 1.44 2.19 10.04
N GLY A 124 0.10 2.28 9.93
CA GLY A 124 -0.59 3.55 9.72
C GLY A 124 -0.43 4.52 10.89
N LYS A 125 -0.54 4.04 12.14
CA LYS A 125 -0.23 4.85 13.33
C LYS A 125 1.21 5.35 13.32
N TYR A 126 2.17 4.52 12.90
CA TYR A 126 3.56 4.94 12.78
C TYR A 126 3.71 6.07 11.74
N VAL A 127 3.09 5.92 10.57
CA VAL A 127 3.11 6.94 9.51
C VAL A 127 2.51 8.24 10.01
N ILE A 128 1.32 8.22 10.60
CA ILE A 128 0.66 9.42 11.16
C ILE A 128 1.57 10.10 12.18
N LYS A 129 2.09 9.34 13.16
CA LYS A 129 2.95 9.86 14.22
C LYS A 129 4.24 10.50 13.69
N ASN A 130 4.75 10.01 12.56
CA ASN A 130 6.05 10.42 12.00
C ASN A 130 5.91 11.21 10.69
N TYR A 131 4.70 11.64 10.32
CA TYR A 131 4.40 12.10 8.96
C TYR A 131 5.33 13.23 8.53
N SER A 132 5.44 14.29 9.33
CA SER A 132 6.30 15.44 9.00
C SER A 132 7.77 15.05 8.79
N ARG A 133 8.29 14.10 9.58
CA ARG A 133 9.67 13.60 9.39
C ARG A 133 9.80 12.81 8.09
N LEU A 134 8.91 11.86 7.86
CA LEU A 134 8.95 10.98 6.68
C LEU A 134 8.82 11.81 5.38
N GLU A 135 7.92 12.77 5.39
CA GLU A 135 7.70 13.69 4.27
C GLU A 135 8.91 14.58 4.03
N ASN A 136 9.43 15.23 5.08
CA ASN A 136 10.56 16.15 4.97
C ASN A 136 11.83 15.43 4.50
N GLU A 137 12.13 14.24 5.02
CA GLU A 137 13.29 13.46 4.57
C GLU A 137 13.12 13.00 3.10
N THR A 138 11.90 12.67 2.69
CA THR A 138 11.59 12.36 1.28
C THR A 138 11.82 13.58 0.39
N ARG A 139 11.38 14.78 0.81
CA ARG A 139 11.62 16.02 0.07
C ARG A 139 13.08 16.41 0.02
N LYS A 140 13.84 16.22 1.11
CA LYS A 140 15.28 16.47 1.11
C LYS A 140 15.98 15.58 0.10
N PHE A 141 15.68 14.29 0.07
CA PHE A 141 16.23 13.38 -0.92
C PHE A 141 15.87 13.80 -2.35
N HIS A 142 14.58 14.09 -2.60
CA HIS A 142 14.11 14.59 -3.89
C HIS A 142 14.88 15.86 -4.30
N ASN A 143 14.93 16.87 -3.44
CA ASN A 143 15.57 18.14 -3.75
C ASN A 143 17.08 17.94 -3.98
N ALA A 144 17.76 17.11 -3.20
CA ALA A 144 19.17 16.80 -3.40
C ALA A 144 19.44 16.16 -4.77
N LEU A 145 18.56 15.26 -5.23
CA LEU A 145 18.69 14.61 -6.53
C LEU A 145 18.38 15.58 -7.68
N PHE A 146 17.27 16.31 -7.60
CA PHE A 146 16.76 17.15 -8.70
C PHE A 146 17.36 18.55 -8.76
N SER A 147 18.06 19.01 -7.72
CA SER A 147 18.87 20.24 -7.76
C SER A 147 20.29 20.03 -8.32
N SER A 148 20.60 18.81 -8.74
CA SER A 148 21.87 18.47 -9.38
C SER A 148 22.09 19.27 -10.67
N THR A 149 23.35 19.56 -10.99
CA THR A 149 23.75 20.24 -12.23
C THR A 149 23.86 19.28 -13.43
N LEU A 150 23.50 18.01 -13.25
CA LEU A 150 23.47 17.03 -14.33
C LEU A 150 22.36 17.34 -15.35
N PRO A 151 22.50 16.93 -16.61
CA PRO A 151 21.42 17.06 -17.58
C PRO A 151 20.15 16.34 -17.12
N HIS A 152 18.98 16.93 -17.37
CA HIS A 152 17.69 16.41 -16.90
C HIS A 152 17.43 14.95 -17.26
N TYR A 153 17.81 14.51 -18.48
CA TYR A 153 17.64 13.12 -18.90
C TYR A 153 18.49 12.13 -18.07
N VAL A 154 19.62 12.57 -17.50
CA VAL A 154 20.44 11.76 -16.61
C VAL A 154 19.74 11.61 -15.26
N ILE A 155 19.22 12.72 -14.71
CA ILE A 155 18.48 12.72 -13.44
C ILE A 155 17.25 11.81 -13.55
N ASP A 156 16.51 11.92 -14.65
CA ASP A 156 15.33 11.09 -14.91
C ASP A 156 15.67 9.59 -14.99
N ALA A 157 16.73 9.24 -15.73
CA ALA A 157 17.22 7.87 -15.79
C ALA A 157 17.63 7.33 -14.41
N VAL A 158 18.37 8.12 -13.63
CA VAL A 158 18.79 7.73 -12.27
C VAL A 158 17.57 7.56 -11.35
N ALA A 159 16.65 8.52 -11.33
CA ALA A 159 15.45 8.50 -10.50
C ALA A 159 14.59 7.28 -10.81
N SER A 160 14.38 6.98 -12.10
CA SER A 160 13.59 5.83 -12.55
C SER A 160 14.23 4.50 -12.14
N ASN A 161 15.56 4.37 -12.23
CA ASN A 161 16.25 3.15 -11.80
C ASN A 161 16.18 2.91 -10.28
N ILE A 162 16.15 3.97 -9.46
CA ILE A 162 16.00 3.84 -8.00
C ILE A 162 14.66 3.20 -7.62
N THR A 163 13.60 3.42 -8.41
CA THR A 163 12.25 2.91 -8.09
C THR A 163 12.17 1.38 -8.05
N VAL A 164 13.07 0.68 -8.75
CA VAL A 164 13.16 -0.79 -8.74
C VAL A 164 13.36 -1.35 -7.32
N LEU A 165 14.00 -0.59 -6.43
CA LEU A 165 14.20 -0.99 -5.04
C LEU A 165 12.89 -1.05 -4.24
N ARG A 166 11.83 -0.36 -4.69
CA ARG A 166 10.50 -0.35 -4.06
C ARG A 166 9.47 -1.17 -4.84
N SER A 167 9.89 -1.92 -5.86
CA SER A 167 9.01 -2.81 -6.63
C SER A 167 9.04 -4.24 -6.08
N ASN A 168 8.25 -5.13 -6.69
CA ASN A 168 8.29 -6.57 -6.39
C ASN A 168 9.60 -7.25 -6.85
N THR A 169 10.51 -6.53 -7.52
CA THR A 169 11.81 -7.05 -7.95
C THR A 169 12.74 -7.30 -6.76
N CYS A 170 12.65 -6.47 -5.71
CA CYS A 170 13.49 -6.58 -4.52
C CYS A 170 12.68 -7.11 -3.32
N ILE A 171 13.29 -7.99 -2.55
CA ILE A 171 12.69 -8.61 -1.38
C ILE A 171 13.65 -8.45 -0.20
N TRP A 172 13.16 -7.88 0.89
CA TRP A 172 13.89 -7.84 2.16
C TRP A 172 13.29 -8.86 3.13
N LEU A 173 14.06 -9.89 3.46
CA LEU A 173 13.64 -10.97 4.34
C LEU A 173 13.72 -10.58 5.81
N GLU A 174 12.91 -11.27 6.62
CA GLU A 174 12.88 -11.11 8.07
C GLU A 174 14.26 -11.27 8.72
N ASP A 175 15.13 -12.16 8.22
CA ASP A 175 16.49 -12.36 8.73
C ASP A 175 17.48 -11.23 8.35
N GLY A 176 17.06 -10.25 7.54
CA GLY A 176 17.88 -9.15 7.06
C GLY A 176 18.46 -9.39 5.67
N THR A 177 18.33 -10.59 5.10
CA THR A 177 18.80 -10.92 3.75
C THR A 177 18.01 -10.14 2.71
N MET A 178 18.73 -9.50 1.77
CA MET A 178 18.13 -8.96 0.55
C MET A 178 18.22 -9.99 -0.56
N ILE A 179 17.09 -10.24 -1.22
CA ILE A 179 17.02 -11.05 -2.44
C ILE A 179 16.42 -10.18 -3.53
N ALA A 180 16.88 -10.35 -4.77
CA ALA A 180 16.26 -9.66 -5.89
C ALA A 180 16.24 -10.50 -7.16
N TRP A 181 15.20 -10.31 -7.95
CA TRP A 181 15.05 -10.93 -9.26
C TRP A 181 15.85 -10.16 -10.31
N GLU A 182 16.12 -10.78 -11.45
CA GLU A 182 16.61 -10.05 -12.63
C GLU A 182 15.55 -9.05 -13.13
N GLY A 183 14.29 -9.45 -13.05
CA GLY A 183 13.11 -8.66 -13.38
C GLY A 183 11.85 -9.38 -12.92
N CYS A 184 10.67 -8.88 -13.29
CA CYS A 184 9.41 -9.53 -12.97
C CYS A 184 8.60 -9.79 -14.25
N HIS A 185 8.06 -11.00 -14.36
CA HIS A 185 6.94 -11.32 -15.24
C HIS A 185 5.62 -10.94 -14.55
N ASP A 186 4.49 -11.17 -15.21
CA ASP A 186 3.16 -10.84 -14.69
C ASP A 186 2.84 -11.50 -13.33
N LYS A 187 3.37 -12.70 -13.09
CA LYS A 187 3.03 -13.52 -11.91
C LYS A 187 4.24 -14.09 -11.18
N THR A 188 5.45 -13.98 -11.73
CA THR A 188 6.66 -14.62 -11.21
C THR A 188 7.87 -13.70 -11.36
N GLY A 189 8.88 -13.90 -10.52
CA GLY A 189 10.19 -13.31 -10.76
C GLY A 189 10.86 -13.94 -11.98
N SER A 190 11.72 -13.19 -12.65
CA SER A 190 12.60 -13.73 -13.69
C SER A 190 13.84 -14.36 -13.04
N CYS A 191 14.21 -15.55 -13.50
CA CYS A 191 15.38 -16.32 -13.08
C CYS A 191 15.41 -16.71 -11.59
N PHE A 192 16.59 -17.13 -11.11
CA PHE A 192 16.83 -17.49 -9.72
C PHE A 192 17.06 -16.22 -8.88
N GLY A 193 16.73 -16.25 -7.58
CA GLY A 193 16.97 -15.10 -6.70
C GLY A 193 18.45 -14.67 -6.65
N THR A 194 18.66 -13.37 -6.48
CA THR A 194 19.95 -12.64 -6.50
C THR A 194 20.85 -13.12 -7.62
N CYS A 195 20.36 -12.98 -8.85
CA CYS A 195 21.10 -13.11 -10.11
C CYS A 195 22.37 -12.26 -10.06
N THR A 196 23.49 -12.84 -9.62
CA THR A 196 24.74 -12.11 -9.39
C THR A 196 25.27 -11.47 -10.66
N HIS A 197 24.99 -12.05 -11.84
CA HIS A 197 25.31 -11.46 -13.14
C HIS A 197 24.58 -10.14 -13.43
N VAL A 198 23.48 -9.84 -12.73
CA VAL A 198 22.76 -8.56 -12.79
C VAL A 198 23.15 -7.69 -11.61
N TRP A 199 22.98 -8.22 -10.40
CA TRP A 199 23.05 -7.44 -9.17
C TRP A 199 24.47 -7.04 -8.76
N ASN A 200 25.52 -7.64 -9.34
CA ASN A 200 26.90 -7.13 -9.18
C ASN A 200 27.10 -5.73 -9.79
N TYR A 201 26.30 -5.35 -10.79
CA TYR A 201 26.38 -4.01 -11.41
C TYR A 201 25.48 -2.99 -10.70
N ALA A 202 24.51 -3.45 -9.90
CA ALA A 202 23.52 -2.61 -9.25
C ALA A 202 24.04 -2.00 -7.94
N GLN A 203 24.79 -0.90 -8.05
CA GLN A 203 25.46 -0.26 -6.90
C GLN A 203 24.55 0.65 -6.05
N THR A 204 23.35 0.98 -6.53
CA THR A 204 22.42 1.91 -5.89
C THR A 204 22.09 1.54 -4.43
N VAL A 205 21.87 0.25 -4.15
CA VAL A 205 21.54 -0.22 -2.79
C VAL A 205 22.68 0.06 -1.82
N ALA A 206 23.91 -0.26 -2.22
CA ALA A 206 25.09 -0.05 -1.39
C ALA A 206 25.33 1.42 -1.08
N TYR A 207 25.02 2.32 -2.03
CA TYR A 207 25.21 3.76 -1.84
C TYR A 207 24.10 4.43 -1.03
N LEU A 208 22.83 4.08 -1.27
CA LEU A 208 21.69 4.72 -0.60
C LEU A 208 21.34 4.11 0.75
N PHE A 209 21.69 2.83 0.96
CA PHE A 209 21.34 2.06 2.15
C PHE A 209 22.56 1.33 2.72
N SER A 210 23.71 2.01 2.76
CA SER A 210 24.91 1.47 3.41
C SER A 210 24.64 1.16 4.88
N PHE A 211 25.06 -0.01 5.36
CA PHE A 211 25.00 -0.34 6.77
C PHE A 211 25.92 0.61 7.56
N SER A 212 25.33 1.35 8.50
CA SER A 212 26.03 2.04 9.59
C SER A 212 25.67 1.38 10.92
#